data_AF-A0A9W9N5X9-F1
#
_entry.id   AF-A0A9W9N5X9-F1
#
_cell.length_a   1.000
_cell.length_b   1.000
_cell.length_c   1.000
_cell.angle_alpha   90.00
_cell.angle_beta   90.00
_cell.angle_gamma   90.00
#
_symmetry.space_group_name_H-M   'P 1'
#
loop_
_entity.id
_entity.type
_entity.pdbx_description
1 polymer ?
#
loop_
_entity_poly.entity_id
_entity_poly.type
_entity_poly.pdbx_seq_one_letter_code
_entity_poly.pdbx_strand_id
1 'polypeptide(L)'
;MSKPSIGFVGLGAMGFGMATHLVKEGYPVHGFDVFPASVERFKAAGGIPASSLQDSAKEKDFYVCMVASAPQVQSVLFGDDGIVAALPQNATLLLCSTVPASYAQSVAAELASVGRSDISFIDAPVSGGALRAAAGTLSIMAGAPDAALEKGRFLLQEMSDANKLYLVPGGIGAGSNMKMVHQVLAGIHILGASEAQGFAARLGLDAVKTAEAIKSSPAWTWMHENRLQRMLDEDWHPGASALTIILKDVGIITTSARQSQFPTPLCSTAEQVYLSALLQGYGPVDDSSMVRQYFAEPITKVSSTKSEEETAEALQLVLDMMEVTNLVAAAEAISFARYLKVDLKQFYTLVADAAGASRQFMTKGLEIIEGLGQDVNGETVDGATSRLEKAVQKARDLHCPLNLGNAALSVLFMAKKSGLGAEGSASVVKAFEH
;
A
#
# COMPACT_ATOMS: atom_id res chain seq x y z
N MET A 1 10.46 35.27 -8.99
CA MET A 1 9.13 35.54 -8.42
C MET A 1 9.05 34.84 -7.08
N SER A 2 8.35 35.39 -6.09
CA SER A 2 8.14 34.71 -4.80
C SER A 2 7.29 33.45 -5.00
N LYS A 3 7.61 32.36 -4.29
CA LYS A 3 6.80 31.13 -4.30
C LYS A 3 5.37 31.42 -3.78
N PRO A 4 4.33 30.78 -4.34
CA PRO A 4 2.95 31.00 -3.91
C PRO A 4 2.72 30.52 -2.48
N SER A 5 1.76 31.12 -1.78
CA SER A 5 1.32 30.60 -0.48
C SER A 5 0.49 29.33 -0.66
N ILE A 6 0.73 28.33 0.17
CA ILE A 6 0.08 27.01 0.09
C ILE A 6 -0.81 26.80 1.32
N GLY A 7 -2.06 26.41 1.13
CA GLY A 7 -2.91 25.88 2.20
C GLY A 7 -2.69 24.38 2.39
N PHE A 8 -2.72 23.91 3.64
CA PHE A 8 -2.46 22.51 3.95
C PHE A 8 -3.34 22.03 5.12
N VAL A 9 -3.96 20.86 4.96
CA VAL A 9 -4.69 20.18 6.06
C VAL A 9 -4.22 18.75 6.24
N GLY A 10 -4.10 18.36 7.51
CA GLY A 10 -3.66 17.04 7.93
C GLY A 10 -2.15 17.02 8.17
N LEU A 11 -1.74 17.29 9.40
CA LEU A 11 -0.36 17.35 9.87
C LEU A 11 0.00 16.07 10.66
N GLY A 12 -0.60 14.94 10.29
CA GLY A 12 -0.19 13.60 10.73
C GLY A 12 1.17 13.21 10.13
N ALA A 13 1.61 11.95 10.32
CA ALA A 13 2.96 11.51 9.95
C ALA A 13 3.37 11.85 8.49
N MET A 14 2.51 11.57 7.51
CA MET A 14 2.77 11.89 6.11
C MET A 14 2.65 13.39 5.82
N GLY A 15 1.53 14.00 6.19
CA GLY A 15 1.25 15.40 5.84
C GLY A 15 2.18 16.39 6.54
N PHE A 16 2.65 16.08 7.76
CA PHE A 16 3.72 16.82 8.41
C PHE A 16 5.02 16.81 7.59
N GLY A 17 5.42 15.63 7.09
CA GLY A 17 6.60 15.51 6.21
C GLY A 17 6.44 16.35 4.95
N MET A 18 5.30 16.24 4.27
CA MET A 18 5.00 17.01 3.05
C MET A 18 5.01 18.52 3.30
N ALA A 19 4.29 18.98 4.34
CA ALA A 19 4.17 20.41 4.65
C ALA A 19 5.52 21.01 5.05
N THR A 20 6.31 20.31 5.87
CA THR A 20 7.64 20.80 6.29
C THR A 20 8.67 20.74 5.17
N HIS A 21 8.55 19.80 4.22
CA HIS A 21 9.34 19.83 2.98
C HIS A 21 9.06 21.11 2.19
N LEU A 22 7.79 21.44 1.94
CA LEU A 22 7.42 22.68 1.24
C LEU A 22 7.91 23.94 1.97
N VAL A 23 7.88 23.97 3.31
CA VAL A 23 8.47 25.07 4.09
C VAL A 23 9.97 25.22 3.82
N LYS A 24 10.73 24.10 3.83
CA LYS A 24 12.18 24.12 3.54
C LYS A 24 12.47 24.60 2.13
N GLU A 25 11.62 24.25 1.17
CA GLU A 25 11.71 24.72 -0.21
C GLU A 25 11.29 26.20 -0.37
N GLY A 26 10.91 26.89 0.72
CA GLY A 26 10.64 28.32 0.73
C GLY A 26 9.20 28.71 0.38
N TYR A 27 8.25 27.77 0.41
CA TYR A 27 6.83 28.10 0.29
C TYR A 27 6.28 28.63 1.63
N PRO A 28 5.46 29.69 1.62
CA PRO A 28 4.66 30.07 2.80
C PRO A 28 3.50 29.07 3.00
N VAL A 29 3.68 28.07 3.85
CA VAL A 29 2.68 27.00 4.08
C VAL A 29 1.82 27.32 5.30
N HIS A 30 0.52 27.46 5.08
CA HIS A 30 -0.50 27.67 6.11
C HIS A 30 -1.18 26.33 6.44
N GLY A 31 -0.84 25.78 7.60
CA GLY A 31 -1.21 24.42 7.99
C GLY A 31 -2.29 24.38 9.07
N PHE A 32 -3.23 23.45 8.92
CA PHE A 32 -4.24 23.12 9.93
C PHE A 32 -4.26 21.61 10.22
N ASP A 33 -4.51 21.26 11.48
CA ASP A 33 -4.85 19.92 11.92
C ASP A 33 -5.81 20.00 13.10
N VAL A 34 -6.69 19.01 13.23
CA VAL A 34 -7.64 18.91 14.36
C VAL A 34 -6.93 18.63 15.68
N PHE A 35 -5.69 18.13 15.65
CA PHE A 35 -4.87 17.85 16.80
C PHE A 35 -3.89 19.00 17.08
N PRO A 36 -4.07 19.76 18.18
CA PRO A 36 -3.26 20.96 18.45
C PRO A 36 -1.75 20.70 18.51
N ALA A 37 -1.33 19.53 19.03
CA ALA A 37 0.10 19.22 19.12
C ALA A 37 0.75 19.06 17.73
N SER A 38 0.01 18.62 16.71
CA SER A 38 0.50 18.57 15.33
C SER A 38 0.74 19.98 14.78
N VAL A 39 -0.15 20.93 15.10
CA VAL A 39 -0.03 22.33 14.69
C VAL A 39 1.17 23.01 15.35
N GLU A 40 1.35 22.82 16.66
CA GLU A 40 2.51 23.38 17.39
C GLU A 40 3.83 22.79 16.89
N ARG A 41 3.88 21.49 16.62
CA ARG A 41 5.04 20.84 15.99
C ARG A 41 5.33 21.44 14.61
N PHE A 42 4.30 21.73 13.81
CA PHE A 42 4.44 22.32 12.48
C PHE A 42 4.96 23.76 12.54
N LYS A 43 4.42 24.56 13.46
CA LYS A 43 4.90 25.91 13.75
C LYS A 43 6.38 25.91 14.15
N ALA A 44 6.79 25.00 15.03
CA ALA A 44 8.18 24.83 15.44
C ALA A 44 9.10 24.45 14.26
N ALA A 45 8.57 23.80 13.22
CA ALA A 45 9.28 23.46 12.00
C ALA A 45 9.29 24.59 10.94
N GLY A 46 8.82 25.79 11.28
CA GLY A 46 8.80 26.97 10.39
C GLY A 46 7.50 27.14 9.59
N GLY A 47 6.50 26.29 9.83
CA GLY A 47 5.18 26.42 9.24
C GLY A 47 4.35 27.57 9.82
N ILE A 48 3.36 28.03 9.07
CA ILE A 48 2.42 29.07 9.52
C ILE A 48 1.16 28.36 10.03
N PRO A 49 0.87 28.35 11.34
CA PRO A 49 -0.34 27.72 11.85
C PRO A 49 -1.58 28.55 11.44
N ALA A 50 -2.54 27.91 10.80
CA ALA A 50 -3.85 28.52 10.54
C ALA A 50 -4.72 28.50 11.80
N SER A 51 -5.50 29.55 12.01
CA SER A 51 -6.38 29.69 13.18
C SER A 51 -7.64 28.83 13.12
N SER A 52 -8.02 28.37 11.93
CA SER A 52 -9.15 27.47 11.67
C SER A 52 -8.95 26.73 10.34
N LEU A 53 -9.79 25.73 10.07
CA LEU A 53 -9.79 25.03 8.78
C LEU A 53 -10.01 25.99 7.61
N GLN A 54 -11.00 26.89 7.69
CA GLN A 54 -11.26 27.88 6.65
C GLN A 54 -10.09 28.85 6.45
N ASP A 55 -9.47 29.30 7.55
CA ASP A 55 -8.32 30.21 7.51
C ASP A 55 -7.12 29.60 6.77
N SER A 56 -6.95 28.28 6.85
CA SER A 56 -5.90 27.59 6.06
C SER A 56 -6.13 27.68 4.55
N ALA A 57 -7.36 27.93 4.10
CA ALA A 57 -7.76 27.91 2.68
C ALA A 57 -7.97 29.31 2.07
N LYS A 58 -8.33 30.30 2.89
CA LYS A 58 -8.56 31.68 2.46
C LYS A 58 -7.33 32.23 1.74
N GLU A 59 -7.56 32.80 0.55
CA GLU A 59 -6.53 33.43 -0.28
C GLU A 59 -5.39 32.48 -0.68
N LYS A 60 -5.61 31.16 -0.66
CA LYS A 60 -4.63 30.15 -1.10
C LYS A 60 -5.05 29.57 -2.45
N ASP A 61 -4.31 29.94 -3.49
CA ASP A 61 -4.55 29.42 -4.85
C ASP A 61 -4.24 27.92 -4.97
N PHE A 62 -3.44 27.36 -4.07
CA PHE A 62 -3.08 25.95 -4.02
C PHE A 62 -3.34 25.38 -2.63
N TYR A 63 -4.02 24.24 -2.57
CA TYR A 63 -4.39 23.61 -1.33
C TYR A 63 -4.13 22.10 -1.35
N VAL A 64 -3.46 21.58 -0.33
CA VAL A 64 -3.15 20.15 -0.19
C VAL A 64 -3.97 19.54 0.94
N CYS A 65 -4.72 18.48 0.63
CA CYS A 65 -5.49 17.70 1.59
C CYS A 65 -4.83 16.33 1.84
N MET A 66 -4.28 16.15 3.04
CA MET A 66 -3.58 14.92 3.45
C MET A 66 -4.10 14.38 4.79
N VAL A 67 -5.34 13.88 4.78
CA VAL A 67 -5.99 13.25 5.93
C VAL A 67 -6.10 11.73 5.73
N ALA A 68 -6.56 10.99 6.75
CA ALA A 68 -6.42 9.54 6.76
C ALA A 68 -7.46 8.79 5.91
N SER A 69 -8.67 9.34 5.77
CA SER A 69 -9.82 8.61 5.20
C SER A 69 -10.81 9.50 4.43
N ALA A 70 -11.58 8.89 3.53
CA ALA A 70 -12.61 9.58 2.75
C ALA A 70 -13.64 10.34 3.61
N PRO A 71 -14.16 9.82 4.74
CA PRO A 71 -15.03 10.60 5.62
C PRO A 71 -14.37 11.86 6.19
N GLN A 72 -13.07 11.82 6.50
CA GLN A 72 -12.34 13.01 6.94
C GLN A 72 -12.17 14.00 5.79
N VAL A 73 -11.90 13.52 4.57
CA VAL A 73 -11.86 14.39 3.38
C VAL A 73 -13.22 15.05 3.17
N GLN A 74 -14.33 14.31 3.30
CA GLN A 74 -15.68 14.86 3.12
C GLN A 74 -15.94 15.98 4.13
N SER A 75 -15.60 15.75 5.41
CA SER A 75 -15.74 16.77 6.45
C SER A 75 -14.86 17.99 6.20
N VAL A 76 -13.63 17.79 5.71
CA VAL A 76 -12.68 18.87 5.41
C VAL A 76 -13.13 19.71 4.21
N LEU A 77 -13.67 19.09 3.17
CA LEU A 77 -14.07 19.78 1.95
C LEU A 77 -15.45 20.43 2.09
N PHE A 78 -16.43 19.68 2.59
CA PHE A 78 -17.86 20.01 2.52
C PHE A 78 -18.58 20.03 3.86
N GLY A 79 -17.87 19.87 4.99
CA GLY A 79 -18.48 20.10 6.30
C GLY A 79 -18.88 21.57 6.51
N ASP A 80 -19.50 21.87 7.66
CA ASP A 80 -19.99 23.23 7.97
C ASP A 80 -18.88 24.30 7.85
N ASP A 81 -17.66 23.94 8.28
CA ASP A 81 -16.45 24.77 8.16
C ASP A 81 -15.53 24.33 7.00
N GLY A 82 -16.09 23.66 6.00
CA GLY A 82 -15.37 23.06 4.89
C GLY A 82 -14.62 24.08 4.03
N ILE A 83 -13.45 23.68 3.53
CA ILE A 83 -12.56 24.58 2.79
C ILE A 83 -13.13 25.03 1.45
N VAL A 84 -14.08 24.27 0.86
CA VAL A 84 -14.63 24.58 -0.46
C VAL A 84 -15.33 25.94 -0.50
N ALA A 85 -15.92 26.39 0.62
CA ALA A 85 -16.51 27.73 0.70
C ALA A 85 -15.46 28.85 0.87
N ALA A 86 -14.27 28.51 1.36
CA ALA A 86 -13.21 29.47 1.70
C ALA A 86 -12.12 29.61 0.62
N LEU A 87 -11.96 28.60 -0.24
CA LEU A 87 -10.99 28.62 -1.34
C LEU A 87 -11.27 29.74 -2.34
N PRO A 88 -10.26 30.48 -2.82
CA PRO A 88 -10.45 31.52 -3.83
C PRO A 88 -10.96 30.94 -5.15
N GLN A 89 -11.44 31.82 -6.02
CA GLN A 89 -11.89 31.44 -7.36
C GLN A 89 -10.72 30.86 -8.17
N ASN A 90 -10.97 29.77 -8.90
CA ASN A 90 -9.99 29.04 -9.71
C ASN A 90 -8.85 28.36 -8.94
N ALA A 91 -9.01 28.15 -7.62
CA ALA A 91 -8.04 27.45 -6.79
C ALA A 91 -7.74 26.03 -7.31
N THR A 92 -6.57 25.50 -6.99
CA THR A 92 -6.15 24.13 -7.27
C THR A 92 -6.14 23.32 -5.97
N LEU A 93 -6.94 22.25 -5.92
CA LEU A 93 -7.08 21.38 -4.76
C LEU A 93 -6.48 20.02 -5.06
N LEU A 94 -5.44 19.64 -4.30
CA LEU A 94 -4.75 18.36 -4.41
C LEU A 94 -5.25 17.44 -3.29
N LEU A 95 -5.94 16.35 -3.66
CA LEU A 95 -6.29 15.29 -2.74
C LEU A 95 -5.17 14.24 -2.71
N CYS A 96 -4.36 14.25 -1.66
CA CYS A 96 -3.22 13.33 -1.52
C CYS A 96 -3.53 12.10 -0.66
N SER A 97 -4.76 12.02 -0.14
CA SER A 97 -5.22 10.94 0.72
C SER A 97 -5.48 9.66 -0.10
N THR A 98 -5.26 8.48 0.49
CA THR A 98 -5.70 7.23 -0.14
C THR A 98 -7.20 7.03 0.10
N VAL A 99 -7.98 7.09 -0.98
CA VAL A 99 -9.44 7.00 -1.01
C VAL A 99 -9.91 6.09 -2.16
N PRO A 100 -11.16 5.60 -2.16
CA PRO A 100 -11.72 4.94 -3.33
C PRO A 100 -11.82 5.89 -4.54
N ALA A 101 -11.61 5.38 -5.75
CA ALA A 101 -11.77 6.17 -6.98
C ALA A 101 -13.19 6.74 -7.15
N SER A 102 -14.21 5.96 -6.76
CA SER A 102 -15.60 6.40 -6.75
C SER A 102 -15.84 7.61 -5.84
N TYR A 103 -15.11 7.70 -4.73
CA TYR A 103 -15.17 8.87 -3.84
C TYR A 103 -14.46 10.08 -4.45
N ALA A 104 -13.27 9.92 -5.04
CA ALA A 104 -12.61 11.03 -5.75
C ALA A 104 -13.51 11.60 -6.86
N GLN A 105 -14.21 10.73 -7.58
CA GLN A 105 -15.20 11.13 -8.59
C GLN A 105 -16.41 11.84 -7.98
N SER A 106 -16.91 11.40 -6.82
CA SER A 106 -18.02 12.06 -6.13
C SER A 106 -17.65 13.46 -5.65
N VAL A 107 -16.41 13.69 -5.20
CA VAL A 107 -15.92 15.03 -4.83
C VAL A 107 -16.02 15.98 -6.02
N ALA A 108 -15.61 15.54 -7.21
CA ALA A 108 -15.71 16.37 -8.42
C ALA A 108 -17.16 16.70 -8.80
N ALA A 109 -18.06 15.74 -8.67
CA ALA A 109 -19.50 15.96 -8.90
C ALA A 109 -20.10 16.93 -7.87
N GLU A 110 -19.71 16.80 -6.60
CA GLU A 110 -20.18 17.65 -5.52
C GLU A 110 -19.68 19.09 -5.68
N LEU A 111 -18.40 19.29 -6.04
CA LEU A 111 -17.85 20.60 -6.40
C LEU A 111 -18.70 21.28 -7.49
N ALA A 112 -19.10 20.55 -8.52
CA ALA A 112 -19.98 21.11 -9.56
C ALA A 112 -21.38 21.45 -9.01
N SER A 113 -21.95 20.58 -8.16
CA SER A 113 -23.28 20.79 -7.59
C SER A 113 -23.39 22.03 -6.69
N VAL A 114 -22.29 22.42 -6.02
CA VAL A 114 -22.22 23.62 -5.17
C VAL A 114 -21.70 24.85 -5.93
N GLY A 115 -21.63 24.80 -7.27
CA GLY A 115 -21.20 25.92 -8.10
C GLY A 115 -19.69 26.21 -8.08
N ARG A 116 -18.87 25.23 -7.66
CA ARG A 116 -17.41 25.31 -7.56
C ARG A 116 -16.67 24.52 -8.65
N SER A 117 -17.26 24.44 -9.85
CA SER A 117 -16.59 23.87 -11.04
C SER A 117 -15.33 24.63 -11.47
N ASP A 118 -15.08 25.81 -10.91
CA ASP A 118 -13.85 26.57 -11.10
C ASP A 118 -12.63 25.94 -10.41
N ILE A 119 -12.85 25.15 -9.36
CA ILE A 119 -11.76 24.49 -8.62
C ILE A 119 -11.11 23.42 -9.50
N SER A 120 -9.80 23.56 -9.71
CA SER A 120 -8.97 22.57 -10.39
C SER A 120 -8.65 21.43 -9.41
N PHE A 121 -9.52 20.43 -9.35
CA PHE A 121 -9.38 19.28 -8.47
C PHE A 121 -8.45 18.22 -9.06
N ILE A 122 -7.48 17.75 -8.26
CA ILE A 122 -6.51 16.72 -8.63
C ILE A 122 -6.57 15.58 -7.61
N ASP A 123 -6.93 14.38 -8.07
CA ASP A 123 -6.81 13.12 -7.32
C ASP A 123 -5.36 12.64 -7.40
N ALA A 124 -4.57 12.83 -6.34
CA ALA A 124 -3.13 12.63 -6.32
C ALA A 124 -2.63 11.85 -5.09
N PRO A 125 -3.15 10.64 -4.81
CA PRO A 125 -2.67 9.82 -3.70
C PRO A 125 -1.17 9.55 -3.79
N VAL A 126 -0.56 9.36 -2.62
CA VAL A 126 0.90 9.28 -2.48
C VAL A 126 1.39 7.95 -1.88
N SER A 127 2.67 7.63 -2.11
CA SER A 127 3.38 6.48 -1.53
C SER A 127 4.82 6.87 -1.19
N GLY A 128 5.40 6.23 -0.16
CA GLY A 128 6.80 6.45 0.23
C GLY A 128 7.05 6.64 1.74
N GLY A 129 5.99 6.80 2.54
CA GLY A 129 6.12 6.97 4.00
C GLY A 129 6.63 8.36 4.41
N ALA A 130 6.63 8.61 5.72
CA ALA A 130 6.94 9.93 6.30
C ALA A 130 8.36 10.43 5.97
N LEU A 131 9.32 9.51 5.83
CA LEU A 131 10.70 9.85 5.47
C LEU A 131 10.80 10.43 4.05
N ARG A 132 10.17 9.79 3.06
CA ARG A 132 10.15 10.29 1.68
C ARG A 132 9.28 11.55 1.55
N ALA A 133 8.22 11.66 2.35
CA ALA A 133 7.43 12.89 2.45
C ALA A 133 8.28 14.08 2.91
N ALA A 134 9.06 13.91 3.98
CA ALA A 134 9.94 14.94 4.53
C ALA A 134 11.15 15.30 3.64
N ALA A 135 11.47 14.42 2.68
CA ALA A 135 12.53 14.59 1.70
C ALA A 135 12.02 15.06 0.33
N GLY A 136 10.71 15.23 0.13
CA GLY A 136 10.14 15.60 -1.17
C GLY A 136 10.32 14.54 -2.26
N THR A 137 10.45 13.27 -1.88
CA THR A 137 10.76 12.17 -2.81
C THR A 137 9.63 11.17 -2.91
N LEU A 138 8.37 11.59 -2.73
CA LEU A 138 7.22 10.68 -2.78
C LEU A 138 7.01 10.13 -4.19
N SER A 139 6.39 8.96 -4.25
CA SER A 139 5.70 8.51 -5.46
C SER A 139 4.30 9.11 -5.44
N ILE A 140 3.92 9.89 -6.44
CA ILE A 140 2.61 10.55 -6.54
C ILE A 140 1.89 10.03 -7.77
N MET A 141 0.66 9.57 -7.61
CA MET A 141 -0.19 9.03 -8.69
C MET A 141 -1.32 10.02 -8.95
N ALA A 142 -1.14 10.93 -9.91
CA ALA A 142 -2.07 12.02 -10.17
C ALA A 142 -2.99 11.75 -11.37
N GLY A 143 -4.30 11.77 -11.15
CA GLY A 143 -5.33 11.70 -12.17
C GLY A 143 -6.27 12.91 -12.11
N ALA A 144 -6.36 13.67 -13.20
CA ALA A 144 -7.26 14.82 -13.34
C ALA A 144 -7.36 15.21 -14.84
N PRO A 145 -8.25 16.15 -15.23
CA PRO A 145 -8.19 16.76 -16.55
C PRO A 145 -6.83 17.45 -16.79
N ASP A 146 -6.33 17.46 -18.03
CA ASP A 146 -5.01 18.00 -18.38
C ASP A 146 -4.80 19.44 -17.89
N ALA A 147 -5.82 20.29 -17.98
CA ALA A 147 -5.76 21.67 -17.51
C ALA A 147 -5.55 21.78 -16.00
N ALA A 148 -6.11 20.86 -15.20
CA ALA A 148 -5.87 20.82 -13.76
C ALA A 148 -4.46 20.29 -13.46
N LEU A 149 -4.03 19.24 -14.16
CA LEU A 149 -2.67 18.70 -14.03
C LEU A 149 -1.61 19.74 -14.38
N GLU A 150 -1.81 20.53 -15.43
CA GLU A 150 -0.90 21.60 -15.84
C GLU A 150 -0.73 22.65 -14.73
N LYS A 151 -1.84 23.13 -14.14
CA LYS A 151 -1.83 24.09 -13.03
C LYS A 151 -1.12 23.55 -11.79
N GLY A 152 -1.40 22.31 -11.41
CA GLY A 152 -0.85 21.69 -10.19
C GLY A 152 0.54 21.07 -10.33
N ARG A 153 1.06 20.93 -11.57
CA ARG A 153 2.26 20.14 -11.88
C ARG A 153 3.47 20.55 -11.05
N PHE A 154 3.74 21.84 -10.91
CA PHE A 154 4.93 22.30 -10.20
C PHE A 154 4.93 21.85 -8.73
N LEU A 155 3.76 21.89 -8.07
CA LEU A 155 3.62 21.52 -6.67
C LEU A 155 3.68 19.99 -6.49
N LEU A 156 3.08 19.25 -7.43
CA LEU A 156 3.22 17.79 -7.48
C LEU A 156 4.70 17.38 -7.64
N GLN A 157 5.43 18.04 -8.55
CA GLN A 157 6.86 17.80 -8.78
C GLN A 157 7.70 18.12 -7.54
N GLU A 158 7.43 19.23 -6.85
CA GLU A 158 8.13 19.64 -5.64
C GLU A 158 8.02 18.60 -4.50
N MET A 159 6.90 17.86 -4.43
CA MET A 159 6.67 16.84 -3.40
C MET A 159 7.08 15.43 -3.83
N SER A 160 7.49 15.23 -5.08
CA SER A 160 7.76 13.93 -5.68
C SER A 160 9.23 13.74 -6.04
N ASP A 161 9.68 12.48 -6.03
CA ASP A 161 10.94 12.16 -6.68
C ASP A 161 10.83 12.46 -8.19
N ALA A 162 11.93 12.92 -8.79
CA ALA A 162 11.97 13.37 -10.20
C ALA A 162 11.42 12.35 -11.19
N ASN A 163 11.52 11.04 -10.88
CA ASN A 163 11.05 9.96 -11.72
C ASN A 163 9.77 9.27 -11.20
N LYS A 164 9.18 9.76 -10.11
CA LYS A 164 8.04 9.12 -9.43
C LYS A 164 6.80 10.01 -9.35
N LEU A 165 6.71 11.02 -10.22
CA LEU A 165 5.44 11.66 -10.55
C LEU A 165 4.77 10.90 -11.70
N TYR A 166 3.76 10.10 -11.37
CA TYR A 166 2.97 9.33 -12.32
C TYR A 166 1.71 10.12 -12.66
N LEU A 167 1.64 10.66 -13.87
CA LEU A 167 0.41 11.20 -14.43
C LEU A 167 -0.39 10.04 -15.00
N VAL A 168 -1.48 9.67 -14.30
CA VAL A 168 -2.24 8.47 -14.59
C VAL A 168 -3.37 8.82 -15.57
N PRO A 169 -3.42 8.20 -16.75
CA PRO A 169 -4.48 8.45 -17.71
C PRO A 169 -5.85 7.97 -17.18
N GLY A 170 -6.92 8.65 -17.60
CA GLY A 170 -8.30 8.31 -17.20
C GLY A 170 -9.00 9.36 -16.33
N GLY A 171 -8.30 10.45 -15.99
CA GLY A 171 -8.88 11.58 -15.25
C GLY A 171 -9.06 11.30 -13.75
N ILE A 172 -10.08 11.91 -13.15
CA ILE A 172 -10.33 11.84 -11.71
C ILE A 172 -10.71 10.40 -11.31
N GLY A 173 -10.04 9.88 -10.27
CA GLY A 173 -10.18 8.50 -9.82
C GLY A 173 -9.11 7.56 -10.39
N ALA A 174 -8.41 7.94 -11.47
CA ALA A 174 -7.35 7.12 -12.04
C ALA A 174 -6.14 7.00 -11.10
N GLY A 175 -5.77 8.10 -10.44
CA GLY A 175 -4.73 8.13 -9.41
C GLY A 175 -5.07 7.22 -8.23
N SER A 176 -6.30 7.33 -7.74
CA SER A 176 -6.87 6.45 -6.70
C SER A 176 -6.86 4.98 -7.10
N ASN A 177 -7.26 4.63 -8.33
CA ASN A 177 -7.20 3.25 -8.83
C ASN A 177 -5.75 2.73 -8.88
N MET A 178 -4.81 3.50 -9.42
CA MET A 178 -3.39 3.14 -9.47
C MET A 178 -2.83 2.89 -8.06
N LYS A 179 -3.13 3.79 -7.10
CA LYS A 179 -2.74 3.61 -5.70
C LYS A 179 -3.35 2.35 -5.09
N MET A 180 -4.64 2.12 -5.33
CA MET A 180 -5.37 0.98 -4.78
C MET A 180 -4.77 -0.34 -5.22
N VAL A 181 -4.50 -0.52 -6.53
CA VAL A 181 -3.90 -1.76 -7.03
C VAL A 181 -2.46 -1.96 -6.55
N HIS A 182 -1.70 -0.88 -6.36
CA HIS A 182 -0.40 -0.93 -5.70
C HIS A 182 -0.51 -1.41 -4.24
N GLN A 183 -1.57 -1.00 -3.52
CA GLN A 183 -1.79 -1.41 -2.13
C GLN A 183 -2.21 -2.88 -1.96
N VAL A 184 -2.65 -3.58 -3.02
CA VAL A 184 -2.95 -5.03 -2.97
C VAL A 184 -1.74 -5.80 -2.46
N LEU A 185 -0.59 -5.60 -3.11
CA LEU A 185 0.66 -6.25 -2.74
C LEU A 185 1.18 -5.75 -1.40
N ALA A 186 1.05 -4.47 -1.10
CA ALA A 186 1.43 -3.92 0.20
C ALA A 186 0.71 -4.65 1.35
N GLY A 187 -0.62 -4.78 1.28
CA GLY A 187 -1.42 -5.48 2.29
C GLY A 187 -1.09 -6.96 2.39
N ILE A 188 -0.97 -7.65 1.24
CA ILE A 188 -0.63 -9.08 1.26
C ILE A 188 0.78 -9.30 1.84
N HIS A 189 1.78 -8.53 1.41
CA HIS A 189 3.18 -8.74 1.82
C HIS A 189 3.45 -8.34 3.28
N ILE A 190 2.75 -7.35 3.86
CA ILE A 190 2.86 -7.03 5.30
C ILE A 190 2.44 -8.25 6.13
N LEU A 191 1.28 -8.83 5.80
CA LEU A 191 0.83 -10.03 6.50
C LEU A 191 1.72 -11.24 6.17
N GLY A 192 2.13 -11.41 4.92
CA GLY A 192 3.02 -12.48 4.48
C GLY A 192 4.37 -12.49 5.20
N ALA A 193 4.94 -11.32 5.48
CA ALA A 193 6.15 -11.20 6.29
C ALA A 193 5.93 -11.70 7.73
N SER A 194 4.78 -11.37 8.33
CA SER A 194 4.38 -11.82 9.67
C SER A 194 4.14 -13.33 9.71
N GLU A 195 3.45 -13.85 8.70
CA GLU A 195 3.17 -15.27 8.52
C GLU A 195 4.45 -16.09 8.36
N ALA A 196 5.41 -15.60 7.58
CA ALA A 196 6.70 -16.23 7.36
C ALA A 196 7.55 -16.28 8.63
N GLN A 197 7.71 -15.16 9.34
CA GLN A 197 8.49 -15.13 10.58
C GLN A 197 7.83 -15.94 11.69
N GLY A 198 6.50 -15.91 11.80
CA GLY A 198 5.79 -16.76 12.74
C GLY A 198 5.92 -18.25 12.42
N PHE A 199 5.85 -18.63 11.14
CA PHE A 199 6.05 -20.02 10.74
C PHE A 199 7.48 -20.49 10.99
N ALA A 200 8.47 -19.65 10.68
CA ALA A 200 9.88 -19.90 10.99
C ALA A 200 10.10 -20.12 12.50
N ALA A 201 9.52 -19.27 13.34
CA ALA A 201 9.54 -19.41 14.79
C ALA A 201 8.93 -20.74 15.26
N ARG A 202 7.78 -21.15 14.70
CA ARG A 202 7.14 -22.46 14.99
C ARG A 202 7.98 -23.65 14.55
N LEU A 203 8.77 -23.50 13.49
CA LEU A 203 9.73 -24.50 13.04
C LEU A 203 11.00 -24.54 13.91
N GLY A 204 11.17 -23.57 14.82
CA GLY A 204 12.36 -23.45 15.66
C GLY A 204 13.53 -22.79 14.96
N LEU A 205 13.29 -21.99 13.92
CA LEU A 205 14.34 -21.27 13.19
C LEU A 205 14.70 -19.95 13.87
N ASP A 206 15.96 -19.55 13.74
CA ASP A 206 16.44 -18.24 14.16
C ASP A 206 15.84 -17.14 13.27
N ALA A 207 15.23 -16.13 13.88
CA ALA A 207 14.49 -15.08 13.17
C ALA A 207 15.41 -14.24 12.25
N VAL A 208 16.63 -13.92 12.69
CA VAL A 208 17.57 -13.08 11.93
C VAL A 208 18.11 -13.86 10.74
N LYS A 209 18.60 -15.09 10.96
CA LYS A 209 19.09 -15.95 9.88
C LYS A 209 18.01 -16.24 8.85
N THR A 210 16.78 -16.50 9.30
CA THR A 210 15.64 -16.71 8.39
C THR A 210 15.36 -15.46 7.57
N ALA A 211 15.43 -14.28 8.19
CA ALA A 211 15.20 -13.04 7.49
C ALA A 211 16.27 -12.76 6.42
N GLU A 212 17.55 -13.00 6.72
CA GLU A 212 18.64 -12.86 5.75
C GLU A 212 18.51 -13.87 4.59
N ALA A 213 18.08 -15.10 4.89
CA ALA A 213 17.79 -16.09 3.86
C ALA A 213 16.62 -15.67 2.96
N ILE A 214 15.52 -15.15 3.53
CA ILE A 214 14.41 -14.60 2.75
C ILE A 214 14.91 -13.45 1.86
N LYS A 215 15.70 -12.54 2.42
CA LYS A 215 16.20 -11.35 1.73
C LYS A 215 17.08 -11.68 0.52
N SER A 216 17.85 -12.75 0.59
CA SER A 216 18.75 -13.19 -0.48
C SER A 216 18.09 -14.14 -1.50
N SER A 217 16.81 -14.49 -1.30
CA SER A 217 16.10 -15.49 -2.11
C SER A 217 15.02 -14.89 -3.04
N PRO A 218 14.44 -15.71 -3.93
CA PRO A 218 13.23 -15.34 -4.68
C PRO A 218 11.98 -15.03 -3.81
N ALA A 219 12.02 -15.31 -2.51
CA ALA A 219 10.93 -15.00 -1.58
C ALA A 219 10.92 -13.54 -1.09
N TRP A 220 11.94 -12.73 -1.42
CA TRP A 220 12.06 -11.36 -0.96
C TRP A 220 10.84 -10.49 -1.32
N THR A 221 10.44 -9.66 -0.35
CA THR A 221 9.48 -8.55 -0.52
C THR A 221 10.01 -7.30 0.18
N TRP A 222 9.68 -6.12 -0.35
CA TRP A 222 10.04 -4.85 0.29
C TRP A 222 9.43 -4.73 1.70
N MET A 223 8.20 -5.24 1.90
CA MET A 223 7.52 -5.17 3.20
C MET A 223 8.18 -6.02 4.26
N HIS A 224 8.67 -7.21 3.91
CA HIS A 224 9.44 -8.03 4.86
C HIS A 224 10.66 -7.28 5.36
N GLU A 225 11.49 -6.76 4.46
CA GLU A 225 12.69 -6.01 4.83
C GLU A 225 12.36 -4.75 5.63
N ASN A 226 11.29 -4.04 5.26
CA ASN A 226 10.90 -2.81 5.95
C ASN A 226 10.34 -3.06 7.38
N ARG A 227 9.64 -4.18 7.60
CA ARG A 227 9.01 -4.50 8.90
C ARG A 227 9.91 -5.30 9.82
N LEU A 228 10.88 -6.04 9.28
CA LEU A 228 11.70 -6.99 10.03
C LEU A 228 12.29 -6.41 11.31
N GLN A 229 12.96 -5.26 11.23
CA GLN A 229 13.63 -4.69 12.40
C GLN A 229 12.65 -4.43 13.56
N ARG A 230 11.45 -3.92 13.25
CA ARG A 230 10.40 -3.70 14.26
C ARG A 230 9.84 -5.00 14.81
N MET A 231 9.77 -6.07 14.01
CA MET A 231 9.40 -7.40 14.49
C MET A 231 10.44 -7.96 15.49
N LEU A 232 11.73 -7.70 15.25
CA LEU A 232 12.82 -8.19 16.09
C LEU A 232 12.94 -7.42 17.40
N ASP A 233 12.79 -6.09 17.34
CA ASP A 233 12.91 -5.18 18.49
C ASP A 233 11.64 -5.14 19.35
N GLU A 234 10.54 -5.68 18.85
CA GLU A 234 9.19 -5.52 19.40
C GLU A 234 8.75 -4.04 19.53
N ASP A 235 9.24 -3.19 18.62
CA ASP A 235 8.81 -1.80 18.55
C ASP A 235 7.46 -1.69 17.83
N TRP A 236 6.41 -1.74 18.62
CA TRP A 236 5.03 -1.63 18.15
C TRP A 236 4.53 -0.18 18.09
N HIS A 237 5.42 0.81 18.19
CA HIS A 237 5.00 2.20 18.09
C HIS A 237 4.48 2.52 16.68
N PRO A 238 3.25 3.06 16.53
CA PRO A 238 2.61 3.25 15.22
C PRO A 238 3.24 4.34 14.35
N GLY A 239 4.33 4.97 14.81
CA GLY A 239 4.98 6.11 14.17
C GLY A 239 5.40 5.85 12.72
N ALA A 240 5.56 4.58 12.32
CA ALA A 240 5.78 4.17 10.94
C ALA A 240 4.46 3.81 10.21
N SER A 241 3.71 2.81 10.69
CA SER A 241 2.43 2.41 10.07
C SER A 241 1.52 1.67 11.06
N ALA A 242 0.48 2.34 11.57
CA ALA A 242 -0.51 1.68 12.42
C ALA A 242 -1.30 0.61 11.64
N LEU A 243 -1.71 -0.48 12.32
CA LEU A 243 -2.54 -1.54 11.74
C LEU A 243 -3.81 -0.99 11.09
N THR A 244 -4.46 0.00 11.71
CA THR A 244 -5.66 0.63 11.13
C THR A 244 -5.42 1.32 9.78
N ILE A 245 -4.18 1.74 9.48
CA ILE A 245 -3.85 2.36 8.20
C ILE A 245 -3.88 1.32 7.08
N ILE A 246 -3.16 0.21 7.25
CA ILE A 246 -3.14 -0.84 6.22
C ILE A 246 -4.50 -1.53 6.12
N LEU A 247 -5.20 -1.74 7.23
CA LEU A 247 -6.56 -2.29 7.22
C LEU A 247 -7.52 -1.39 6.44
N LYS A 248 -7.44 -0.06 6.61
CA LYS A 248 -8.26 0.89 5.85
C LYS A 248 -7.95 0.81 4.35
N ASP A 249 -6.68 0.74 3.96
CA ASP A 249 -6.30 0.60 2.55
C ASP A 249 -6.80 -0.73 1.96
N VAL A 250 -6.64 -1.85 2.67
CA VAL A 250 -7.16 -3.15 2.25
C VAL A 250 -8.69 -3.14 2.17
N GLY A 251 -9.38 -2.49 3.11
CA GLY A 251 -10.84 -2.34 3.05
C GLY A 251 -11.32 -1.53 1.84
N ILE A 252 -10.55 -0.53 1.38
CA ILE A 252 -10.82 0.19 0.12
C ILE A 252 -10.71 -0.78 -1.07
N ILE A 253 -9.66 -1.60 -1.10
CA ILE A 253 -9.43 -2.59 -2.16
C ILE A 253 -10.60 -3.58 -2.22
N THR A 254 -10.91 -4.27 -1.11
CA THR A 254 -11.92 -5.33 -1.12
C THR A 254 -13.32 -4.78 -1.37
N THR A 255 -13.63 -3.57 -0.90
CA THR A 255 -14.90 -2.91 -1.20
C THR A 255 -15.02 -2.57 -2.67
N SER A 256 -13.97 -2.00 -3.27
CA SER A 256 -13.97 -1.64 -4.69
C SER A 256 -14.00 -2.88 -5.60
N ALA A 257 -13.28 -3.93 -5.22
CA ALA A 257 -13.30 -5.22 -5.89
C ALA A 257 -14.71 -5.85 -5.85
N ARG A 258 -15.39 -5.86 -4.69
CA ARG A 258 -16.80 -6.32 -4.56
C ARG A 258 -17.76 -5.50 -5.42
N GLN A 259 -17.64 -4.18 -5.41
CA GLN A 259 -18.45 -3.29 -6.25
C GLN A 259 -18.25 -3.56 -7.75
N SER A 260 -17.05 -4.01 -8.12
CA SER A 260 -16.64 -4.34 -9.47
C SER A 260 -16.82 -5.82 -9.81
N GLN A 261 -17.34 -6.65 -8.89
CA GLN A 261 -17.48 -8.09 -9.06
C GLN A 261 -16.17 -8.82 -9.42
N PHE A 262 -15.04 -8.30 -8.94
CA PHE A 262 -13.72 -8.89 -9.14
C PHE A 262 -13.24 -9.60 -7.87
N PRO A 263 -12.77 -10.86 -7.94
CA PRO A 263 -12.31 -11.59 -6.76
C PRO A 263 -10.88 -11.19 -6.34
N THR A 264 -10.67 -10.93 -5.06
CA THR A 264 -9.34 -10.67 -4.45
C THR A 264 -9.10 -11.60 -3.26
N PRO A 265 -8.95 -12.92 -3.47
CA PRO A 265 -8.91 -13.93 -2.41
C PRO A 265 -7.78 -13.72 -1.40
N LEU A 266 -6.56 -13.37 -1.82
CA LEU A 266 -5.44 -13.14 -0.91
C LEU A 266 -5.65 -11.82 -0.15
N CYS A 267 -6.03 -10.74 -0.84
CA CYS A 267 -6.27 -9.46 -0.20
C CYS A 267 -7.46 -9.52 0.79
N SER A 268 -8.53 -10.23 0.43
CA SER A 268 -9.68 -10.48 1.31
C SER A 268 -9.30 -11.31 2.52
N THR A 269 -8.43 -12.30 2.36
CA THR A 269 -7.88 -13.07 3.50
C THR A 269 -7.07 -12.17 4.42
N ALA A 270 -6.21 -11.31 3.85
CA ALA A 270 -5.44 -10.35 4.64
C ALA A 270 -6.35 -9.40 5.45
N GLU A 271 -7.42 -8.88 4.83
CA GLU A 271 -8.42 -8.05 5.51
C GLU A 271 -9.00 -8.74 6.75
N GLN A 272 -9.40 -10.01 6.63
CA GLN A 272 -10.00 -10.75 7.75
C GLN A 272 -9.01 -10.97 8.90
N VAL A 273 -7.74 -11.22 8.59
CA VAL A 273 -6.70 -11.39 9.62
C VAL A 273 -6.42 -10.05 10.32
N TYR A 274 -6.37 -8.95 9.58
CA TYR A 274 -6.25 -7.61 10.16
C TYR A 274 -7.45 -7.23 11.04
N LEU A 275 -8.68 -7.55 10.61
CA LEU A 275 -9.89 -7.37 11.43
C LEU A 275 -9.83 -8.19 12.73
N SER A 276 -9.34 -9.42 12.64
CA SER A 276 -9.17 -10.30 13.81
C SER A 276 -8.20 -9.71 14.84
N ALA A 277 -7.14 -9.06 14.38
CA ALA A 277 -6.18 -8.37 15.23
C ALA A 277 -6.74 -7.10 15.91
N LEU A 278 -7.74 -6.43 15.31
CA LEU A 278 -8.43 -5.32 15.98
C LEU A 278 -9.12 -5.76 17.27
N LEU A 279 -9.72 -6.96 17.28
CA LEU A 279 -10.37 -7.52 18.47
C LEU A 279 -9.38 -7.76 19.62
N GLN A 280 -8.09 -7.85 19.30
CA GLN A 280 -6.99 -8.01 20.25
C GLN A 280 -6.37 -6.67 20.68
N GLY A 281 -6.96 -5.55 20.26
CA GLY A 281 -6.48 -4.21 20.59
C GLY A 281 -5.29 -3.74 19.75
N TYR A 282 -5.00 -4.37 18.61
CA TYR A 282 -3.82 -4.04 17.81
C TYR A 282 -4.03 -2.83 16.89
N GLY A 283 -5.22 -2.22 16.86
CA GLY A 283 -5.53 -1.10 15.98
C GLY A 283 -4.49 0.03 15.98
N PRO A 284 -4.10 0.59 17.15
CA PRO A 284 -3.18 1.71 17.24
C PRO A 284 -1.70 1.31 17.27
N VAL A 285 -1.35 0.04 17.07
CA VAL A 285 0.06 -0.40 17.07
C VAL A 285 0.59 -0.60 15.65
N ASP A 286 1.91 -0.65 15.49
CA ASP A 286 2.54 -0.91 14.19
C ASP A 286 2.09 -2.25 13.59
N ASP A 287 1.86 -2.26 12.27
CA ASP A 287 1.40 -3.42 11.53
C ASP A 287 2.43 -4.58 11.48
N SER A 288 3.70 -4.34 11.81
CA SER A 288 4.70 -5.40 12.03
C SER A 288 4.35 -6.33 13.20
N SER A 289 3.55 -5.85 14.15
CA SER A 289 3.12 -6.61 15.32
C SER A 289 2.18 -7.77 14.99
N MET A 290 1.74 -7.87 13.73
CA MET A 290 0.93 -8.97 13.20
C MET A 290 1.63 -10.32 13.27
N VAL A 291 2.96 -10.37 13.43
CA VAL A 291 3.70 -11.61 13.71
C VAL A 291 3.15 -12.35 14.93
N ARG A 292 2.57 -11.61 15.89
CA ARG A 292 1.92 -12.15 17.11
C ARG A 292 0.67 -12.99 16.83
N GLN A 293 0.05 -12.87 15.65
CA GLN A 293 -1.03 -13.78 15.23
C GLN A 293 -0.51 -15.21 14.97
N TYR A 294 0.77 -15.36 14.68
CA TYR A 294 1.39 -16.62 14.28
C TYR A 294 2.30 -17.16 15.39
N PHE A 295 2.92 -16.28 16.17
CA PHE A 295 3.79 -16.67 17.28
C PHE A 295 3.69 -15.65 18.43
N ALA A 296 3.17 -16.06 19.59
CA ALA A 296 2.79 -15.15 20.67
C ALA A 296 3.97 -14.57 21.47
N GLU A 297 5.06 -15.33 21.58
CA GLU A 297 6.29 -14.90 22.24
C GLU A 297 7.18 -14.11 21.28
N PRO A 298 8.19 -13.37 21.77
CA PRO A 298 9.15 -12.71 20.90
C PRO A 298 9.90 -13.73 20.04
N ILE A 299 9.87 -13.56 18.71
CA ILE A 299 10.51 -14.48 17.76
C ILE A 299 12.04 -14.57 17.96
N THR A 300 12.64 -13.56 18.58
CA THR A 300 14.06 -13.52 18.95
C THR A 300 14.43 -14.47 20.09
N LYS A 301 13.46 -14.99 20.85
CA LYS A 301 13.68 -16.02 21.87
C LYS A 301 13.76 -17.44 21.30
N VAL A 302 13.45 -17.63 20.02
CA VAL A 302 13.51 -18.94 19.37
C VAL A 302 14.97 -19.26 19.04
N SER A 303 15.46 -20.38 19.57
CA SER A 303 16.76 -20.94 19.23
C SER A 303 16.58 -22.32 18.59
N SER A 304 17.31 -22.56 17.50
CA SER A 304 17.28 -23.87 16.85
C SER A 304 18.07 -24.88 17.67
N THR A 305 17.43 -25.99 18.00
CA THR A 305 18.07 -27.21 18.53
C THR A 305 18.21 -28.30 17.47
N LYS A 306 17.92 -27.96 16.21
CA LYS A 306 17.89 -28.89 15.06
C LYS A 306 19.29 -29.11 14.50
N SER A 307 19.46 -30.20 13.75
CA SER A 307 20.64 -30.38 12.91
C SER A 307 20.68 -29.32 11.80
N GLU A 308 21.84 -29.18 11.14
CA GLU A 308 21.98 -28.27 9.99
C GLU A 308 21.05 -28.66 8.83
N GLU A 309 20.90 -29.97 8.58
CA GLU A 309 20.02 -30.52 7.54
C GLU A 309 18.55 -30.23 7.85
N GLU A 310 18.09 -30.52 9.07
CA GLU A 310 16.73 -30.23 9.52
C GLU A 310 16.42 -28.72 9.49
N THR A 311 17.43 -27.89 9.79
CA THR A 311 17.32 -26.42 9.71
C THR A 311 17.16 -25.98 8.25
N ALA A 312 17.92 -26.54 7.33
CA ALA A 312 17.83 -26.23 5.91
C ALA A 312 16.49 -26.66 5.30
N GLU A 313 15.99 -27.85 5.65
CA GLU A 313 14.66 -28.31 5.21
C GLU A 313 13.54 -27.42 5.73
N ALA A 314 13.57 -27.07 7.02
CA ALA A 314 12.59 -26.18 7.62
C ALA A 314 12.62 -24.78 6.99
N LEU A 315 13.82 -24.25 6.72
CA LEU A 315 13.99 -22.96 6.04
C LEU A 315 13.42 -23.02 4.63
N GLN A 316 13.65 -24.11 3.88
CA GLN A 316 13.11 -24.27 2.54
C GLN A 316 11.57 -24.22 2.52
N LEU A 317 10.89 -24.77 3.53
CA LEU A 317 9.43 -24.66 3.64
C LEU A 317 8.95 -23.21 3.80
N VAL A 318 9.69 -22.38 4.54
CA VAL A 318 9.36 -20.95 4.69
C VAL A 318 9.56 -20.22 3.36
N LEU A 319 10.67 -20.50 2.67
CA LEU A 319 10.98 -19.90 1.37
C LEU A 319 9.95 -20.31 0.31
N ASP A 320 9.61 -21.60 0.22
CA ASP A 320 8.60 -22.13 -0.69
C ASP A 320 7.23 -21.49 -0.45
N MET A 321 6.82 -21.39 0.82
CA MET A 321 5.56 -20.74 1.20
C MET A 321 5.50 -19.30 0.70
N MET A 322 6.53 -18.51 1.00
CA MET A 322 6.58 -17.10 0.62
C MET A 322 6.66 -16.92 -0.90
N GLU A 323 7.54 -17.67 -1.57
CA GLU A 323 7.75 -17.54 -3.01
C GLU A 323 6.46 -17.81 -3.78
N VAL A 324 5.79 -18.91 -3.50
CA VAL A 324 4.56 -19.28 -4.20
C VAL A 324 3.41 -18.32 -3.84
N THR A 325 3.29 -17.92 -2.57
CA THR A 325 2.27 -16.94 -2.16
C THR A 325 2.46 -15.59 -2.84
N ASN A 326 3.71 -15.12 -2.96
CA ASN A 326 4.04 -13.86 -3.62
C ASN A 326 3.79 -13.90 -5.13
N LEU A 327 3.97 -15.06 -5.79
CA LEU A 327 3.57 -15.27 -7.18
C LEU A 327 2.06 -15.09 -7.36
N VAL A 328 1.25 -15.74 -6.52
CA VAL A 328 -0.21 -15.62 -6.59
C VAL A 328 -0.65 -14.19 -6.26
N ALA A 329 0.01 -13.52 -5.30
CA ALA A 329 -0.26 -12.13 -4.97
C ALA A 329 0.02 -11.20 -6.17
N ALA A 330 1.12 -11.41 -6.89
CA ALA A 330 1.43 -10.68 -8.12
C ALA A 330 0.36 -10.89 -9.19
N ALA A 331 -0.06 -12.14 -9.40
CA ALA A 331 -1.14 -12.48 -10.33
C ALA A 331 -2.47 -11.78 -9.96
N GLU A 332 -2.88 -11.81 -8.69
CA GLU A 332 -4.08 -11.12 -8.20
C GLU A 332 -4.02 -9.61 -8.46
N ALA A 333 -2.90 -8.97 -8.10
CA ALA A 333 -2.73 -7.53 -8.26
C ALA A 333 -2.72 -7.11 -9.73
N ILE A 334 -2.03 -7.85 -10.60
CA ILE A 334 -1.96 -7.55 -12.04
C ILE A 334 -3.32 -7.77 -12.70
N SER A 335 -4.01 -8.85 -12.38
CA SER A 335 -5.35 -9.12 -12.91
C SER A 335 -6.34 -8.04 -12.48
N PHE A 336 -6.27 -7.57 -11.23
CA PHE A 336 -7.13 -6.48 -10.77
C PHE A 336 -6.79 -5.15 -11.44
N ALA A 337 -5.49 -4.83 -11.61
CA ALA A 337 -5.04 -3.65 -12.34
C ALA A 337 -5.53 -3.67 -13.81
N ARG A 338 -5.43 -4.82 -14.48
CA ARG A 338 -5.94 -5.03 -15.83
C ARG A 338 -7.45 -4.84 -15.90
N TYR A 339 -8.19 -5.42 -14.96
CA TYR A 339 -9.65 -5.30 -14.86
C TYR A 339 -10.09 -3.82 -14.74
N LEU A 340 -9.39 -3.05 -13.91
CA LEU A 340 -9.62 -1.61 -13.72
C LEU A 340 -9.04 -0.73 -14.83
N LYS A 341 -8.46 -1.34 -15.88
CA LYS A 341 -7.85 -0.64 -17.04
C LYS A 341 -6.73 0.33 -16.63
N VAL A 342 -6.01 0.00 -15.56
CA VAL A 342 -4.80 0.73 -15.16
C VAL A 342 -3.69 0.46 -16.18
N ASP A 343 -2.89 1.49 -16.50
CA ASP A 343 -1.71 1.31 -17.35
C ASP A 343 -0.72 0.35 -16.69
N LEU A 344 -0.60 -0.87 -17.26
CA LEU A 344 0.20 -1.94 -16.65
C LEU A 344 1.71 -1.67 -16.66
N LYS A 345 2.21 -0.87 -17.62
CA LYS A 345 3.63 -0.50 -17.65
C LYS A 345 3.94 0.49 -16.53
N GLN A 346 3.12 1.53 -16.39
CA GLN A 346 3.25 2.50 -15.32
C GLN A 346 3.05 1.84 -13.94
N PHE A 347 2.09 0.92 -13.83
CA PHE A 347 1.87 0.10 -12.65
C PHE A 347 3.10 -0.73 -12.29
N TYR A 348 3.69 -1.43 -13.26
CA TYR A 348 4.92 -2.19 -13.04
C TYR A 348 6.06 -1.31 -12.53
N THR A 349 6.32 -0.17 -13.20
CA THR A 349 7.37 0.78 -12.79
C THR A 349 7.15 1.31 -11.38
N LEU A 350 5.90 1.63 -11.02
CA LEU A 350 5.56 2.07 -9.66
C LEU A 350 5.82 0.96 -8.64
N VAL A 351 5.26 -0.24 -8.86
CA VAL A 351 5.28 -1.32 -7.87
C VAL A 351 6.68 -1.87 -7.66
N ALA A 352 7.48 -2.03 -8.72
CA ALA A 352 8.83 -2.59 -8.65
C ALA A 352 9.81 -1.77 -7.79
N ASP A 353 9.49 -0.50 -7.50
CA ASP A 353 10.32 0.43 -6.74
C ASP A 353 9.53 1.13 -5.61
N ALA A 354 8.55 0.41 -5.07
CA ALA A 354 7.70 0.87 -3.98
C ALA A 354 7.25 -0.28 -3.07
N ALA A 355 6.25 -0.01 -2.24
CA ALA A 355 5.86 -0.88 -1.13
C ALA A 355 5.29 -2.24 -1.58
N GLY A 356 4.83 -2.33 -2.83
CA GLY A 356 4.38 -3.59 -3.44
C GLY A 356 5.50 -4.48 -4.01
N ALA A 357 6.76 -4.02 -4.03
CA ALA A 357 7.84 -4.75 -4.68
C ALA A 357 8.09 -6.14 -4.05
N SER A 358 8.25 -7.14 -4.90
CA SER A 358 8.73 -8.49 -4.55
C SER A 358 9.53 -9.06 -5.70
N ARG A 359 10.38 -10.05 -5.39
CA ARG A 359 11.17 -10.75 -6.42
C ARG A 359 10.26 -11.37 -7.46
N GLN A 360 9.16 -11.99 -7.03
CA GLN A 360 8.15 -12.59 -7.90
C GLN A 360 7.42 -11.58 -8.77
N PHE A 361 7.06 -10.40 -8.24
CA PHE A 361 6.46 -9.36 -9.07
C PHE A 361 7.43 -8.84 -10.15
N MET A 362 8.69 -8.62 -9.79
CA MET A 362 9.71 -8.09 -10.71
C MET A 362 10.11 -9.09 -11.79
N THR A 363 9.99 -10.40 -11.54
CA THR A 363 10.30 -11.43 -12.54
C THR A 363 9.02 -11.94 -13.19
N LYS A 364 8.21 -12.72 -12.47
CA LYS A 364 7.00 -13.36 -12.97
C LYS A 364 5.87 -12.37 -13.25
N GLY A 365 5.77 -11.28 -12.48
CA GLY A 365 4.81 -10.22 -12.77
C GLY A 365 5.06 -9.53 -14.11
N LEU A 366 6.32 -9.35 -14.51
CA LEU A 366 6.66 -8.82 -15.83
C LEU A 366 6.26 -9.80 -16.94
N GLU A 367 6.56 -11.09 -16.78
CA GLU A 367 6.11 -12.15 -17.71
C GLU A 367 4.59 -12.13 -17.90
N ILE A 368 3.83 -11.98 -16.80
CA ILE A 368 2.37 -11.87 -16.80
C ILE A 368 1.89 -10.63 -17.56
N ILE A 369 2.52 -9.47 -17.35
CA ILE A 369 2.14 -8.21 -18.00
C ILE A 369 2.43 -8.25 -19.51
N GLU A 370 3.56 -8.81 -19.89
CA GLU A 370 3.98 -8.92 -21.30
C GLU A 370 3.24 -10.04 -22.05
N GLY A 371 2.45 -10.87 -21.35
CA GLY A 371 1.76 -12.02 -21.93
C GLY A 371 2.71 -13.16 -22.28
N LEU A 372 3.91 -13.18 -21.72
CA LEU A 372 4.93 -14.22 -21.86
C LEU A 372 4.57 -15.42 -20.95
N GLY A 373 3.37 -15.97 -21.12
CA GLY A 373 2.84 -17.05 -20.28
C GLY A 373 3.43 -18.44 -20.56
N GLN A 374 4.62 -18.55 -21.17
CA GLN A 374 5.18 -19.83 -21.60
C GLN A 374 6.70 -19.87 -21.40
N ASP A 375 7.16 -19.75 -20.16
CA ASP A 375 8.47 -20.29 -19.84
C ASP A 375 8.38 -21.83 -19.82
N VAL A 376 8.63 -22.45 -20.97
CA VAL A 376 8.55 -23.91 -21.18
C VAL A 376 9.60 -24.65 -20.33
N ASN A 377 10.60 -23.95 -19.80
CA ASN A 377 11.68 -24.51 -18.97
C ASN A 377 11.58 -24.08 -17.49
N GLY A 378 10.56 -23.30 -17.12
CA GLY A 378 10.35 -22.81 -15.76
C GLY A 378 9.57 -23.79 -14.88
N GLU A 379 9.42 -23.45 -13.60
CA GLU A 379 8.52 -24.17 -12.69
C GLU A 379 7.08 -24.15 -13.21
N THR A 380 6.37 -25.28 -13.12
CA THR A 380 4.96 -25.38 -13.51
C THR A 380 4.01 -25.02 -12.37
N VAL A 381 2.73 -24.78 -12.68
CA VAL A 381 1.67 -24.60 -11.66
C VAL A 381 1.60 -25.82 -10.73
N ASP A 382 1.74 -27.05 -11.25
CA ASP A 382 1.77 -28.28 -10.44
C ASP A 382 2.98 -28.34 -9.50
N GLY A 383 4.16 -27.89 -9.96
CA GLY A 383 5.36 -27.80 -9.14
C GLY A 383 5.18 -26.83 -7.98
N ALA A 384 4.74 -25.60 -8.28
CA ALA A 384 4.48 -24.57 -7.27
C ALA A 384 3.41 -25.02 -6.26
N THR A 385 2.33 -25.65 -6.75
CA THR A 385 1.26 -26.22 -5.89
C THR A 385 1.84 -27.24 -4.92
N SER A 386 2.68 -28.16 -5.40
CA SER A 386 3.23 -29.25 -4.59
C SER A 386 4.17 -28.74 -3.49
N ARG A 387 4.97 -27.69 -3.77
CA ARG A 387 5.83 -27.06 -2.76
C ARG A 387 5.01 -26.35 -1.68
N LEU A 388 4.04 -25.54 -2.09
CA LEU A 388 3.19 -24.82 -1.15
C LEU A 388 2.34 -25.78 -0.29
N GLU A 389 1.82 -26.86 -0.88
CA GLU A 389 1.05 -27.88 -0.16
C GLU A 389 1.88 -28.53 0.96
N LYS A 390 3.16 -28.84 0.72
CA LYS A 390 4.07 -29.38 1.75
C LYS A 390 4.25 -28.41 2.90
N ALA A 391 4.49 -27.11 2.61
CA ALA A 391 4.65 -26.09 3.64
C ALA A 391 3.36 -25.90 4.45
N VAL A 392 2.20 -25.84 3.79
CA VAL A 392 0.87 -25.73 4.42
C VAL A 392 0.58 -26.95 5.30
N GLN A 393 0.88 -28.16 4.82
CA GLN A 393 0.69 -29.36 5.63
C GLN A 393 1.58 -29.35 6.87
N LYS A 394 2.87 -28.99 6.73
CA LYS A 394 3.77 -28.88 7.88
C LYS A 394 3.29 -27.84 8.90
N ALA A 395 2.80 -26.70 8.45
CA ALA A 395 2.27 -25.68 9.33
C ALA A 395 1.00 -26.13 10.06
N ARG A 396 0.14 -26.91 9.39
CA ARG A 396 -1.03 -27.55 10.01
C ARG A 396 -0.62 -28.48 11.14
N ASP A 397 0.41 -29.30 10.93
CA ASP A 397 0.94 -30.20 11.96
C ASP A 397 1.49 -29.44 13.18
N LEU A 398 1.88 -28.18 13.01
CA LEU A 398 2.40 -27.28 14.05
C LEU A 398 1.34 -26.32 14.61
N HIS A 399 0.08 -26.46 14.21
CA HIS A 399 -1.02 -25.53 14.53
C HIS A 399 -0.66 -24.06 14.22
N CYS A 400 0.07 -23.83 13.13
CA CYS A 400 0.40 -22.51 12.61
C CYS A 400 -0.56 -22.17 11.47
N PRO A 401 -1.45 -21.16 11.62
CA PRO A 401 -2.47 -20.88 10.62
C PRO A 401 -1.88 -20.07 9.46
N LEU A 402 -1.37 -20.73 8.41
CA LEU A 402 -0.90 -20.05 7.21
C LEU A 402 -2.06 -19.50 6.37
N ASN A 403 -2.62 -18.36 6.76
CA ASN A 403 -3.81 -17.78 6.15
C ASN A 403 -3.58 -17.48 4.66
N LEU A 404 -2.51 -16.75 4.33
CA LEU A 404 -2.19 -16.41 2.95
C LEU A 404 -1.73 -17.63 2.16
N GLY A 405 -0.95 -18.53 2.77
CA GLY A 405 -0.54 -19.77 2.13
C GLY A 405 -1.74 -20.65 1.71
N ASN A 406 -2.75 -20.78 2.56
CA ASN A 406 -3.99 -21.51 2.21
C ASN A 406 -4.82 -20.80 1.12
N ALA A 407 -4.89 -19.48 1.15
CA ALA A 407 -5.58 -18.70 0.11
C ALA A 407 -4.89 -18.86 -1.25
N ALA A 408 -3.56 -18.75 -1.29
CA ALA A 408 -2.77 -18.97 -2.49
C ALA A 408 -2.91 -20.40 -3.04
N LEU A 409 -2.89 -21.40 -2.15
CA LEU A 409 -3.08 -22.80 -2.54
C LEU A 409 -4.47 -23.04 -3.17
N SER A 410 -5.50 -22.37 -2.66
CA SER A 410 -6.85 -22.43 -3.23
C SER A 410 -6.90 -21.88 -4.66
N VAL A 411 -6.21 -20.77 -4.93
CA VAL A 411 -6.10 -20.20 -6.29
C VAL A 411 -5.36 -21.13 -7.23
N LEU A 412 -4.26 -21.74 -6.78
CA LEU A 412 -3.52 -22.72 -7.58
C LEU A 412 -4.38 -23.94 -7.93
N PHE A 413 -5.20 -24.43 -6.99
CA PHE A 413 -6.15 -25.50 -7.31
C PHE A 413 -7.22 -25.08 -8.33
N MET A 414 -7.68 -23.82 -8.31
CA MET A 414 -8.55 -23.30 -9.37
C MET A 414 -7.85 -23.30 -10.73
N ALA A 415 -6.59 -22.84 -10.79
CA ALA A 415 -5.80 -22.89 -12.02
C ALA A 415 -5.64 -24.33 -12.54
N LYS A 416 -5.32 -25.28 -11.66
CA LYS A 416 -5.23 -26.72 -12.00
C LYS A 416 -6.55 -27.27 -12.52
N LYS A 417 -7.67 -26.94 -11.88
CA LYS A 417 -9.01 -27.34 -12.31
C LYS A 417 -9.32 -26.83 -13.72
N SER A 418 -8.79 -25.67 -14.09
CA SER A 418 -8.89 -25.10 -15.44
C SER A 418 -7.88 -25.65 -16.44
N GLY A 419 -7.11 -26.69 -16.09
CA GLY A 419 -6.18 -27.37 -16.99
C GLY A 419 -4.78 -26.76 -17.07
N LEU A 420 -4.45 -25.79 -16.21
CA LEU A 420 -3.19 -25.04 -16.27
C LEU A 420 -2.02 -25.73 -15.54
N GLY A 421 -2.20 -26.94 -15.00
CA GLY A 421 -1.23 -27.60 -14.11
C GLY A 421 0.17 -27.77 -14.72
N ALA A 422 0.23 -28.17 -16.00
CA ALA A 422 1.48 -28.37 -16.74
C ALA A 422 2.05 -27.09 -17.34
N GLU A 423 1.32 -25.97 -17.30
CA GLU A 423 1.82 -24.68 -17.78
C GLU A 423 2.80 -24.06 -16.78
N GLY A 424 3.64 -23.13 -17.25
CA GLY A 424 4.54 -22.36 -16.38
C GLY A 424 3.77 -21.63 -15.29
N SER A 425 4.36 -21.49 -14.10
CA SER A 425 3.69 -21.05 -12.87
C SER A 425 3.05 -19.65 -12.98
N ALA A 426 3.58 -18.77 -13.83
CA ALA A 426 2.99 -17.47 -14.17
C ALA A 426 1.57 -17.57 -14.75
N SER A 427 1.21 -18.71 -15.34
CA SER A 427 -0.12 -18.98 -15.88
C SER A 427 -1.22 -19.01 -14.82
N VAL A 428 -0.88 -19.05 -13.53
CA VAL A 428 -1.84 -18.86 -12.43
C VAL A 428 -2.66 -17.57 -12.57
N VAL A 429 -2.15 -16.55 -13.26
CA VAL A 429 -2.90 -15.32 -13.58
C VAL A 429 -4.24 -15.59 -14.28
N LYS A 430 -4.30 -16.62 -15.13
CA LYS A 430 -5.49 -16.99 -15.88
C LYS A 430 -6.63 -17.48 -14.97
N ALA A 431 -6.33 -17.87 -13.73
CA ALA A 431 -7.35 -18.18 -12.73
C ALA A 431 -8.24 -16.98 -12.37
N PHE A 432 -7.83 -15.76 -12.71
CA PHE A 432 -8.58 -14.51 -12.51
C PHE A 432 -9.25 -13.98 -13.79
N GLU A 433 -9.08 -14.66 -14.93
CA GLU A 433 -9.58 -14.22 -16.24
C GLU A 433 -10.91 -14.89 -16.64
N HIS A 434 -11.43 -15.78 -15.80
CA HIS A 434 -12.70 -16.49 -15.93
C HIS A 434 -13.72 -15.97 -14.92
#